data_AF-A0A6I2QPX3-F1
#
_entry.id   AF-A0A6I2QPX3-F1
#
_cell.length_a   1.000
_cell.length_b   1.000
_cell.length_c   1.000
_cell.angle_alpha   90.00
_cell.angle_beta   90.00
_cell.angle_gamma   90.00
#
_symmetry.space_group_name_H-M   'P 1'
#
loop_
_entity.id
_entity.type
_entity.pdbx_description
1 polymer ?
#
loop_
_entity_poly.entity_id
_entity_poly.type
_entity_poly.pdbx_seq_one_letter_code
_entity_poly.pdbx_strand_id
1 'polypeptide(L)'
;MATYHLSVKFGGKGQAANHADYIERKEKYRDRQDLEYSAHGNMPEWARDNPSHFWQAADQFERANGSTYRELEIALPRELTPEQRLELVQDFVRQEAGERHAWSFAIHNPKASIDGGEQPHAHIM
;
A
#
# COMPACT_ATOMS: atom_id res chain seq x y z
N MET A 1 -9.06 -22.38 -3.30
CA MET A 1 -9.01 -21.86 -4.68
C MET A 1 -8.62 -20.41 -4.59
N ALA A 2 -7.64 -19.98 -5.40
CA ALA A 2 -7.34 -18.57 -5.57
C ALA A 2 -8.62 -17.81 -5.98
N THR A 3 -8.97 -16.78 -5.21
CA THR A 3 -10.09 -15.88 -5.51
C THR A 3 -9.52 -14.53 -5.85
N TYR A 4 -9.85 -14.02 -7.04
CA TYR A 4 -9.49 -12.66 -7.41
C TYR A 4 -10.35 -11.66 -6.64
N HIS A 5 -9.71 -10.68 -6.01
CA HIS A 5 -10.37 -9.53 -5.43
C HIS A 5 -9.52 -8.29 -5.67
N LEU A 6 -10.16 -7.23 -6.14
CA LEU A 6 -9.59 -5.89 -6.24
C LEU A 6 -10.63 -4.90 -5.75
N SER A 7 -10.24 -4.01 -4.86
CA SER A 7 -11.06 -2.87 -4.45
C SER A 7 -10.29 -1.56 -4.59
N VAL A 8 -11.03 -0.48 -4.85
CA VAL A 8 -10.49 0.87 -4.93
C VAL A 8 -11.10 1.71 -3.82
N LYS A 9 -10.24 2.31 -3.01
CA LYS A 9 -10.61 3.19 -1.90
C LYS A 9 -9.99 4.57 -2.13
N PHE A 10 -10.49 5.58 -1.42
CA PHE A 10 -9.98 6.94 -1.51
C PHE A 10 -9.87 7.54 -0.11
N GLY A 11 -8.78 8.24 0.13
CA GLY A 11 -8.58 9.02 1.36
C GLY A 11 -8.80 10.50 1.10
N GLY A 12 -9.49 11.15 2.03
CA GLY A 12 -9.63 12.60 2.07
C GLY A 12 -8.43 13.28 2.74
N LYS A 13 -8.43 14.62 2.72
CA LYS A 13 -7.43 15.42 3.44
C LYS A 13 -7.29 15.00 4.90
N GLY A 14 -6.06 14.74 5.34
CA GLY A 14 -5.74 14.37 6.73
C GLY A 14 -5.72 12.87 7.01
N GLN A 15 -5.83 12.03 5.96
CA GLN A 15 -5.87 10.57 6.09
C GLN A 15 -4.62 9.87 5.54
N ALA A 16 -3.83 10.51 4.68
CA ALA A 16 -2.75 9.85 3.94
C ALA A 16 -1.62 9.37 4.84
N ALA A 17 -1.05 10.23 5.69
CA ALA A 17 0.10 9.88 6.51
C ALA A 17 -0.21 8.73 7.47
N ASN A 18 -1.36 8.80 8.14
CA ASN A 18 -1.79 7.73 9.05
C ASN A 18 -2.08 6.42 8.29
N HIS A 19 -2.60 6.48 7.05
CA HIS A 19 -2.85 5.29 6.25
C HIS A 19 -1.55 4.66 5.71
N ALA A 20 -0.59 5.48 5.30
CA ALA A 20 0.76 5.03 4.92
C ALA A 20 1.45 4.32 6.11
N ASP A 21 1.41 4.91 7.31
CA ASP A 21 1.94 4.27 8.51
C ASP A 21 1.21 2.96 8.84
N TYR A 22 -0.10 2.90 8.58
CA TYR A 22 -0.90 1.69 8.77
C TYR A 22 -0.48 0.56 7.83
N ILE A 23 -0.33 0.83 6.53
CA ILE A 23 0.04 -0.21 5.56
C ILE A 23 1.51 -0.63 5.74
N GLU A 24 2.40 0.27 6.11
CA GLU A 24 3.82 -0.04 6.31
C GLU A 24 4.15 -0.56 7.72
N ARG A 25 3.13 -0.74 8.58
CA ARG A 25 3.27 -1.13 10.00
C ARG A 25 4.27 -0.25 10.76
N LYS A 26 4.22 1.07 10.52
CA LYS A 26 5.03 2.07 11.24
C LYS A 26 4.31 2.58 12.50
N GLU A 27 5.06 3.30 13.33
CA GLU A 27 4.54 3.99 14.52
C GLU A 27 3.71 3.06 15.43
N LYS A 28 2.45 3.40 15.68
CA LYS A 28 1.51 2.64 16.53
C LYS A 28 1.13 1.26 15.96
N TYR A 29 1.53 0.94 14.72
CA TYR A 29 1.20 -0.31 14.05
C TYR A 29 2.36 -1.32 14.01
N ARG A 30 3.51 -0.97 14.60
CA ARG A 30 4.76 -1.76 14.60
C ARG A 30 4.66 -3.17 15.19
N ASP A 31 3.67 -3.42 16.04
CA ASP A 31 3.51 -4.71 16.70
C ASP A 31 2.78 -5.75 15.84
N ARG A 32 2.28 -5.36 14.65
CA ARG A 32 1.68 -6.29 13.70
C ARG A 32 2.76 -6.98 12.88
N GLN A 33 2.80 -8.31 12.95
CA GLN A 33 3.83 -9.15 12.31
C GLN A 33 3.39 -9.73 10.96
N ASP A 34 2.38 -9.15 10.33
CA ASP A 34 1.81 -9.61 9.06
C ASP A 34 2.37 -8.87 7.83
N LEU A 35 3.30 -7.93 8.01
CA LEU A 35 3.96 -7.26 6.90
C LEU A 35 5.00 -8.19 6.26
N GLU A 36 4.79 -8.53 4.99
CA GLU A 36 5.71 -9.33 4.19
C GLU A 36 6.74 -8.45 3.47
N TYR A 37 6.29 -7.33 2.91
CA TYR A 37 7.15 -6.39 2.18
C TYR A 37 6.52 -5.00 2.11
N SER A 38 7.34 -3.95 2.01
CA SER A 38 6.87 -2.61 1.63
C SER A 38 7.91 -1.88 0.79
N ALA A 39 7.44 -1.00 -0.09
CA ALA A 39 8.29 -0.13 -0.89
C ALA A 39 7.53 1.13 -1.31
N HIS A 40 8.27 2.11 -1.82
CA HIS A 40 7.75 3.34 -2.36
C HIS A 40 8.52 3.71 -3.63
N GLY A 41 7.95 4.58 -4.44
CA GLY A 41 8.59 5.06 -5.66
C GLY A 41 7.92 6.29 -6.23
N ASN A 42 8.56 6.87 -7.26
CA ASN A 42 8.15 8.12 -7.90
C ASN A 42 7.97 9.30 -6.92
N MET A 43 8.61 9.23 -5.75
CA MET A 43 8.56 10.31 -4.78
C MET A 43 9.25 11.56 -5.36
N PRO A 44 8.69 12.76 -5.13
CA PRO A 44 9.35 14.00 -5.54
C PRO A 44 10.67 14.15 -4.78
N GLU A 45 11.59 14.96 -5.31
CA GLU A 45 12.96 15.09 -4.79
C GLU A 45 13.03 15.38 -3.28
N TRP A 46 12.14 16.22 -2.77
CA TRP A 46 12.08 16.58 -1.35
C TRP A 46 11.57 15.46 -0.42
N ALA A 47 11.01 14.37 -0.97
CA ALA A 47 10.54 13.18 -0.24
C ALA A 47 11.19 11.88 -0.74
N ARG A 48 12.19 11.95 -1.63
CA ARG A 48 12.77 10.77 -2.31
C ARG A 48 13.20 9.68 -1.34
N ASP A 49 13.88 10.07 -0.26
CA ASP A 49 14.43 9.14 0.73
C ASP A 49 13.50 8.93 1.94
N ASN A 50 12.40 9.69 2.02
CA ASN A 50 11.44 9.59 3.11
C ASN A 50 10.00 9.83 2.61
N PRO A 51 9.27 8.77 2.20
CA PRO A 51 7.90 8.89 1.68
C PRO A 51 6.92 9.47 2.70
N SER A 52 7.19 9.37 4.00
CA SER A 52 6.33 9.97 5.03
C SER A 52 6.20 11.49 4.86
N HIS A 53 7.24 12.17 4.37
CA HIS A 53 7.13 13.60 4.04
C HIS A 53 6.08 13.86 2.95
N PHE A 54 6.01 13.00 1.93
CA PHE A 54 5.04 13.13 0.84
C PHE A 54 3.61 13.04 1.36
N TRP A 55 3.31 12.00 2.15
CA TRP A 55 1.98 11.77 2.69
C TRP A 55 1.55 12.84 3.71
N GLN A 56 2.49 13.33 4.53
CA GLN A 56 2.25 14.46 5.44
C GLN A 56 1.95 15.76 4.69
N ALA A 57 2.69 16.03 3.61
CA ALA A 57 2.45 17.20 2.77
C ALA A 57 1.08 17.11 2.04
N ALA A 58 0.69 15.93 1.56
CA ALA A 58 -0.64 15.71 1.00
C ALA A 58 -1.73 16.06 2.02
N ASP A 59 -1.59 15.58 3.26
CA ASP A 59 -2.53 15.89 4.35
C ASP A 59 -2.56 17.37 4.73
N GLN A 60 -1.42 18.06 4.66
CA GLN A 60 -1.33 19.47 5.02
C GLN A 60 -1.90 20.39 3.93
N PHE A 61 -1.54 20.14 2.67
CA PHE A 61 -1.70 21.09 1.57
C PHE A 61 -2.83 20.77 0.59
N GLU A 62 -3.39 19.57 0.60
CA GLU A 62 -4.58 19.27 -0.21
C GLU A 62 -5.77 20.18 0.20
N ARG A 63 -6.73 20.41 -0.69
CA ARG A 63 -7.93 21.20 -0.37
C ARG A 63 -8.87 20.42 0.55
N ALA A 64 -9.75 21.13 1.27
CA ALA A 64 -10.63 20.52 2.29
C ALA A 64 -11.46 19.31 1.80
N ASN A 65 -11.95 19.35 0.54
CA ASN A 65 -12.71 18.26 -0.08
C ASN A 65 -11.89 17.54 -1.19
N GLY A 66 -10.56 17.58 -1.08
CA GLY A 66 -9.63 16.90 -1.98
C GLY A 66 -9.33 15.47 -1.52
N SER A 67 -8.79 14.67 -2.44
CA SER A 67 -8.36 13.31 -2.17
C SER A 67 -6.84 13.27 -2.14
N THR A 68 -6.28 12.79 -1.03
CA THR A 68 -4.83 12.75 -0.81
C THR A 68 -4.17 11.48 -1.34
N TYR A 69 -4.95 10.41 -1.49
CA TYR A 69 -4.52 9.17 -2.12
C TYR A 69 -5.71 8.38 -2.69
N ARG A 70 -5.40 7.49 -3.62
CA ARG A 70 -6.27 6.38 -4.03
C ARG A 70 -5.58 5.10 -3.61
N GLU A 71 -6.32 4.18 -3.03
CA GLU A 71 -5.78 2.90 -2.62
C GLU A 71 -6.33 1.78 -3.49
N LEU A 72 -5.45 0.98 -4.06
CA LEU A 72 -5.76 -0.29 -4.70
C LEU A 72 -5.44 -1.40 -3.69
N GLU A 73 -6.46 -2.14 -3.28
CA GLU A 73 -6.31 -3.31 -2.40
C GLU A 73 -6.58 -4.58 -3.19
N ILE A 74 -5.58 -5.47 -3.26
CA ILE A 74 -5.58 -6.62 -4.18
C ILE A 74 -5.29 -7.90 -3.41
N ALA A 75 -6.14 -8.91 -3.56
CA ALA A 75 -5.84 -10.25 -3.08
C ALA A 75 -4.80 -10.93 -3.98
N LEU A 76 -3.76 -11.50 -3.37
CA LEU A 76 -2.72 -12.23 -4.07
C LEU A 76 -2.98 -13.74 -3.96
N PRO A 77 -2.67 -14.55 -4.98
CA PRO A 77 -2.77 -16.00 -4.87
C PRO A 77 -1.80 -16.52 -3.80
N ARG A 78 -2.32 -17.28 -2.82
CA ARG A 78 -1.51 -17.87 -1.73
C ARG A 78 -0.57 -18.98 -2.21
N GLU A 79 -0.79 -19.47 -3.43
CA GLU A 79 0.05 -20.46 -4.11
C GLU A 79 1.37 -19.86 -4.64
N LEU A 80 1.46 -18.53 -4.77
CA LEU A 80 2.70 -17.83 -5.15
C LEU A 80 3.66 -17.74 -3.97
N THR A 81 4.96 -17.86 -4.22
CA THR A 81 5.98 -17.56 -3.20
C THR A 81 5.99 -16.06 -2.88
N PRO A 82 6.55 -15.63 -1.73
CA PRO A 82 6.72 -14.21 -1.42
C PRO A 82 7.42 -13.42 -2.53
N GLU A 83 8.41 -14.01 -3.20
CA GLU A 83 9.15 -13.37 -4.30
C GLU A 83 8.26 -13.18 -5.53
N GLN A 84 7.44 -14.19 -5.88
CA GLN A 84 6.50 -14.10 -6.99
C GLN A 84 5.37 -13.09 -6.70
N ARG A 85 4.93 -13.00 -5.44
CA ARG A 85 3.97 -11.97 -5.00
C ARG A 85 4.56 -10.58 -5.14
N LEU A 86 5.82 -10.40 -4.73
CA LEU A 86 6.54 -9.14 -4.88
C LEU A 86 6.67 -8.74 -6.36
N GLU A 87 7.13 -9.65 -7.22
CA GLU A 87 7.25 -9.41 -8.66
C GLU A 87 5.91 -8.98 -9.27
N LEU A 88 4.84 -9.71 -8.97
CA LEU A 88 3.48 -9.39 -9.41
C LEU A 88 3.03 -7.99 -8.98
N VAL A 89 3.25 -7.62 -7.71
CA VAL A 89 2.87 -6.30 -7.20
C VAL A 89 3.72 -5.19 -7.83
N GLN A 90 5.03 -5.42 -8.01
CA GLN A 90 5.91 -4.45 -8.67
C GLN A 90 5.51 -4.20 -10.12
N ASP A 91 5.16 -5.24 -10.87
CA ASP A 91 4.66 -5.11 -12.23
C ASP A 91 3.34 -4.35 -12.29
N PHE A 92 2.41 -4.68 -11.39
CA PHE A 92 1.14 -3.98 -11.31
C PHE A 92 1.31 -2.50 -10.97
N VAL A 93 2.14 -2.16 -9.97
CA VAL A 93 2.44 -0.76 -9.59
C VAL A 93 3.09 -0.01 -10.76
N ARG A 94 4.03 -0.63 -11.47
CA ARG A 94 4.68 -0.04 -12.66
C ARG A 94 3.65 0.30 -13.75
N GLN A 95 2.69 -0.59 -13.99
CA GLN A 95 1.64 -0.38 -14.97
C GLN A 95 0.67 0.74 -14.57
N GLU A 96 0.21 0.74 -13.31
CA GLU A 96 -0.84 1.66 -12.87
C GLU A 96 -0.33 3.05 -12.46
N ALA A 97 0.81 3.13 -11.76
CA ALA A 97 1.38 4.41 -11.33
C ALA A 97 2.22 5.08 -12.43
N GLY A 98 2.77 4.28 -13.36
CA GLY A 98 3.71 4.74 -14.39
C GLY A 98 4.88 5.50 -13.78
N GLU A 99 5.28 6.61 -14.41
CA GLU A 99 6.32 7.52 -13.91
C GLU A 99 5.74 8.78 -13.25
N ARG A 100 4.41 8.94 -13.26
CA ARG A 100 3.74 10.22 -12.92
C ARG A 100 3.23 10.29 -11.49
N HIS A 101 2.88 9.15 -10.91
CA HIS A 101 2.25 9.10 -9.61
C HIS A 101 3.24 8.56 -8.57
N ALA A 102 3.49 9.35 -7.53
CA ALA A 102 4.16 8.88 -6.32
C ALA A 102 3.31 7.77 -5.70
N TRP A 103 3.96 6.70 -5.24
CA TRP A 103 3.26 5.55 -4.69
C TRP A 103 3.97 4.97 -3.48
N SER A 104 3.21 4.31 -2.62
CA SER A 104 3.73 3.46 -1.54
C SER A 104 2.88 2.20 -1.49
N PHE A 105 3.51 1.03 -1.42
CA PHE A 105 2.79 -0.22 -1.27
C PHE A 105 3.32 -1.06 -0.13
N ALA A 106 2.44 -1.92 0.37
CA ALA A 106 2.77 -2.97 1.32
C ALA A 106 2.06 -4.26 0.95
N ILE A 107 2.74 -5.40 1.08
CA ILE A 107 2.17 -6.74 1.03
C ILE A 107 1.98 -7.21 2.47
N HIS A 108 0.73 -7.52 2.83
CA HIS A 108 0.38 -8.16 4.09
C HIS A 108 0.08 -9.63 3.85
N ASN A 109 0.39 -10.49 4.81
CA ASN A 109 0.06 -11.92 4.79
C ASN A 109 -0.44 -12.41 6.17
N PRO A 110 -1.61 -11.92 6.65
CA PRO A 110 -2.24 -12.46 7.84
C PRO A 110 -2.87 -13.83 7.58
N LYS A 111 -3.33 -14.47 8.66
CA LYS A 111 -4.18 -15.66 8.55
C LYS A 111 -5.60 -15.27 8.16
N ALA A 112 -6.16 -15.96 7.16
CA ALA A 112 -7.54 -15.85 6.75
C ALA A 112 -8.48 -16.22 7.90
N SER A 113 -9.55 -15.45 8.08
CA SER A 113 -10.53 -15.67 9.14
C SER A 113 -11.40 -16.94 8.95
N ILE A 114 -11.54 -17.43 7.71
CA ILE A 114 -12.42 -18.56 7.37
C ILE A 114 -11.71 -19.90 7.52
N ASP A 115 -10.55 -20.07 6.88
CA ASP A 115 -9.84 -21.36 6.81
C ASP A 115 -8.50 -21.37 7.59
N GLY A 116 -8.10 -20.24 8.17
CA GLY A 116 -6.85 -20.10 8.92
C GLY A 116 -5.57 -20.14 8.08
N GLY A 117 -5.69 -20.28 6.75
CA GLY A 117 -4.58 -20.28 5.81
C GLY A 117 -4.02 -18.88 5.55
N GLU A 118 -3.01 -18.78 4.69
CA GLU A 118 -2.45 -17.49 4.27
C GLU A 118 -3.48 -16.65 3.48
N GLN A 119 -3.52 -15.36 3.76
CA GLN A 119 -4.34 -14.38 3.05
C GLN A 119 -3.46 -13.22 2.54
N PRO A 120 -2.56 -13.47 1.58
CA PRO A 120 -1.70 -12.42 1.08
C PRO A 120 -2.52 -11.39 0.30
N HIS A 121 -2.28 -10.11 0.58
CA HIS A 121 -2.90 -9.00 -0.14
C HIS A 121 -1.96 -7.80 -0.17
N ALA A 122 -2.09 -6.97 -1.21
CA ALA A 122 -1.33 -5.74 -1.35
C ALA A 122 -2.23 -4.53 -1.13
N HIS A 123 -1.71 -3.56 -0.38
CA HIS A 123 -2.23 -2.20 -0.32
C HIS A 123 -1.30 -1.31 -1.15
N ILE A 124 -1.82 -0.57 -2.11
CA ILE A 124 -1.05 0.33 -2.98
C ILE A 124 -1.70 1.71 -2.93
N MET A 125 -1.00 2.68 -2.35
CA MET A 125 -1.38 4.10 -2.27
C MET A 125 -0.65 4.94 -3.31
#